data_AF-A0A9X4J1Y3-F1
#
_entry.id   AF-A0A9X4J1Y3-F1
#
_cell.length_a   1.000
_cell.length_b   1.000
_cell.length_c   1.000
_cell.angle_alpha   90.00
_cell.angle_beta   90.00
_cell.angle_gamma   90.00
#
_symmetry.space_group_name_H-M   'P 1'
#
loop_
_entity.id
_entity.type
_entity.pdbx_description
1 polymer ?
#
loop_
_entity_poly.entity_id
_entity_poly.type
_entity_poly.pdbx_seq_one_letter_code
_entity_poly.pdbx_strand_id
1 'polypeptide(L)' 'MYYLFDWKVKLGIVLSCILFLACCISFVIAWNSPQPVDAMSAVTKFFNYRWFAAFLFGFVSMISATYSAYQKRLHSI' A
#
# COMPACT_ATOMS: atom_id res chain seq x y z
N MET A 1 -7.34 -29.18 -14.43
CA MET A 1 -7.59 -28.73 -13.04
C MET A 1 -7.58 -27.20 -13.03
N TYR A 2 -8.74 -26.54 -13.18
CA TYR A 2 -8.82 -25.08 -13.46
C TYR A 2 -9.87 -24.33 -12.63
N TYR A 3 -10.43 -24.93 -11.57
CA TYR A 3 -11.70 -24.42 -11.01
C TYR A 3 -11.59 -23.49 -9.79
N LEU A 4 -10.41 -23.34 -9.21
CA LEU A 4 -10.16 -22.46 -8.05
C LEU A 4 -8.89 -21.64 -8.29
N PHE A 5 -8.84 -20.96 -9.44
CA PHE A 5 -7.77 -20.04 -9.81
C PHE A 5 -7.69 -18.90 -8.76
N ASP A 6 -6.87 -19.17 -7.74
CA ASP A 6 -6.44 -18.41 -6.58
C ASP A 6 -7.22 -17.13 -6.22
N TRP A 7 -8.42 -17.29 -5.63
CA TRP A 7 -9.13 -16.17 -4.99
C TRP A 7 -8.27 -15.42 -3.97
N LYS A 8 -7.33 -16.12 -3.30
CA LYS A 8 -6.38 -15.52 -2.34
C LYS A 8 -5.34 -14.62 -3.02
N VAL A 9 -4.74 -15.06 -4.11
CA VAL A 9 -3.77 -14.23 -4.87
C VAL A 9 -4.50 -13.06 -5.54
N LYS A 10 -5.70 -13.30 -6.08
CA LYS A 10 -6.54 -12.25 -6.67
C LYS A 10 -6.96 -11.20 -5.64
N LEU A 11 -7.38 -11.61 -4.44
CA LEU A 11 -7.62 -10.69 -3.31
C LEU A 11 -6.37 -9.93 -2.91
N GLY A 12 -5.21 -10.60 -2.84
CA GLY A 12 -3.93 -9.97 -2.53
C GLY A 12 -3.58 -8.85 -3.52
N ILE A 13 -3.72 -9.12 -4.82
CA ILE A 13 -3.51 -8.12 -5.87
C ILE A 13 -4.49 -6.96 -5.75
N VAL A 14 -5.78 -7.21 -5.54
CA VAL A 14 -6.80 -6.17 -5.37
C VAL A 14 -6.49 -5.29 -4.16
N LEU A 15 -6.12 -5.89 -3.02
CA LEU A 15 -5.70 -5.17 -1.82
C LEU A 15 -4.45 -4.32 -2.09
N SER A 16 -3.46 -4.86 -2.78
CA SER A 16 -2.26 -4.11 -3.19
C SER A 16 -2.62 -2.92 -4.10
N CYS A 17 -3.54 -3.06 -5.04
CA CYS A 17 -4.00 -1.95 -5.88
C CYS A 17 -4.69 -0.85 -5.05
N ILE A 18 -5.54 -1.23 -4.09
CA ILE A 18 -6.21 -0.26 -3.18
C ILE A 18 -5.18 0.45 -2.31
N LEU A 19 -4.22 -0.28 -1.73
CA LEU A 19 -3.13 0.27 -0.94
C LEU A 19 -2.25 1.24 -1.75
N PHE A 20 -1.99 0.93 -3.01
CA PHE A 20 -1.25 1.81 -3.92
C PHE A 20 -2.00 3.12 -4.17
N LEU A 21 -3.30 3.04 -4.49
CA LEU A 21 -4.14 4.22 -4.69
C LEU A 21 -4.21 5.07 -3.42
N ALA A 22 -4.41 4.45 -2.26
CA ALA A 22 -4.41 5.13 -0.97
C ALA A 22 -3.06 5.81 -0.67
N CYS A 23 -1.95 5.16 -1.04
CA CYS A 23 -0.61 5.72 -0.92
C CYS A 23 -0.44 6.95 -1.83
N CYS A 24 -0.85 6.88 -3.10
CA CYS A 24 -0.80 8.01 -4.03
C CYS A 24 -1.65 9.19 -3.55
N ILE A 25 -2.89 8.94 -3.10
CA ILE A 25 -3.78 9.99 -2.59
C ILE A 25 -3.16 10.65 -1.34
N SER A 26 -2.65 9.84 -0.40
CA SER A 26 -1.99 10.34 0.81
C SER A 26 -0.74 11.18 0.49
N PHE A 27 0.04 10.77 -0.52
CA PHE A 27 1.18 11.54 -1.00
C PHE A 27 0.76 12.89 -1.56
N VAL A 28 -0.25 12.92 -2.44
CA VAL A 28 -0.75 14.16 -3.06
C VAL A 28 -1.27 15.13 -2.00
N ILE A 29 -1.98 14.64 -0.97
CA ILE A 29 -2.46 15.45 0.15
C ILE A 29 -1.28 16.02 0.96
N ALA A 30 -0.30 15.18 1.29
CA ALA A 30 0.88 15.62 2.04
C ALA A 30 1.74 16.62 1.26
N TRP A 31 1.85 16.42 -0.07
CA TRP A 31 2.64 17.24 -0.98
C TRP A 31 2.00 18.62 -1.24
N ASN A 32 0.69 18.68 -1.44
CA ASN A 32 -0.06 19.93 -1.62
C ASN A 32 -0.34 20.68 -0.32
N SER A 33 0.03 20.12 0.84
CA SER A 33 -0.14 20.80 2.12
C SER A 33 0.70 22.09 2.15
N PRO A 34 0.09 23.25 2.46
CA PRO A 34 0.79 24.55 2.48
C PRO A 34 2.02 24.50 3.39
N GLN A 35 3.00 25.36 3.09
CA GLN A 35 4.21 25.45 3.91
C GLN A 35 3.83 25.81 5.35
N PRO A 36 4.38 25.12 6.35
CA PRO A 36 3.98 25.32 7.73
C PRO A 36 4.35 26.74 8.17
N VAL A 37 3.33 27.54 8.46
CA VAL A 37 3.48 28.89 9.01
C VAL A 37 3.57 28.86 10.54
N ASP A 38 3.04 27.78 11.15
CA ASP A 38 2.98 27.56 12.60
C ASP A 38 3.47 26.14 12.96
N ALA A 39 3.97 25.97 14.19
CA ALA A 39 4.44 24.68 14.71
C ALA A 39 3.36 23.58 14.65
N MET A 40 2.10 23.94 14.90
CA MET A 40 0.95 23.03 14.79
C MET A 40 0.75 22.55 13.34
N SER A 41 0.98 23.41 12.36
CA SER A 41 0.84 23.10 10.94
C SER A 41 1.98 22.19 10.44
N ALA A 42 3.18 22.31 11.02
CA ALA A 42 4.30 21.40 10.77
C ALA A 42 4.01 19.98 11.30
N VAL A 43 3.42 19.88 12.49
CA VAL A 43 3.00 18.60 13.08
C VAL A 43 1.91 17.95 12.23
N THR A 44 0.87 18.69 11.82
CA THR A 44 -0.18 18.14 10.95
C THR A 44 0.38 17.63 9.61
N LYS A 45 1.33 18.36 9.00
CA LYS A 45 2.01 17.91 7.78
C LYS A 45 2.79 16.61 8.02
N PHE A 46 3.50 16.50 9.14
CA PHE A 46 4.20 15.27 9.53
C PHE A 46 3.25 14.09 9.77
N PHE A 47 2.10 14.32 10.42
CA PHE A 47 1.08 13.31 10.63
C PHE A 47 0.49 12.79 9.31
N ASN A 48 0.31 13.65 8.30
CA ASN A 48 -0.12 13.22 6.97
C ASN A 48 0.93 12.35 6.27
N TYR A 49 2.21 12.68 6.40
CA TYR A 49 3.31 11.83 5.92
C TYR A 49 3.39 10.49 6.65
N ARG A 50 2.94 10.40 7.90
CA ARG A 50 2.89 9.14 8.65
C ARG A 50 1.91 8.13 8.04
N TRP A 51 0.74 8.61 7.61
CA TRP A 51 -0.24 7.76 6.91
C TRP A 51 0.28 7.31 5.55
N PHE A 52 0.95 8.20 4.80
CA PHE A 52 1.65 7.84 3.57
C PHE A 52 2.67 6.71 3.80
N ALA A 53 3.51 6.83 4.83
CA ALA A 53 4.49 5.79 5.17
C ALA A 53 3.81 4.46 5.54
N ALA A 54 2.74 4.49 6.34
CA ALA A 54 1.98 3.30 6.71
C ALA A 54 1.39 2.58 5.47
N PHE A 55 0.80 3.32 4.52
CA PHE A 55 0.28 2.74 3.28
C PHE A 55 1.39 2.22 2.37
N LEU A 56 2.54 2.89 2.30
CA LEU A 56 3.70 2.44 1.53
C LEU A 56 4.25 1.11 2.07
N PHE A 57 4.46 1.02 3.39
CA PHE A 57 4.91 -0.22 4.03
C PHE A 57 3.88 -1.34 3.89
N GLY A 58 2.59 -1.03 4.06
CA GLY A 58 1.50 -1.98 3.84
C GLY A 58 1.46 -2.51 2.40
N PHE A 59 1.64 -1.63 1.42
CA PHE A 59 1.71 -2.00 0.00
C PHE A 59 2.86 -2.96 -0.30
N VAL A 60 4.07 -2.62 0.14
CA VAL A 60 5.27 -3.44 -0.07
C VAL A 60 5.14 -4.81 0.61
N SER A 61 4.64 -4.82 1.86
CA SER A 61 4.40 -6.07 2.60
C SER A 61 3.36 -6.95 1.88
N MET A 62 2.25 -6.36 1.44
CA MET A 62 1.16 -7.10 0.78
C MET A 62 1.60 -7.67 -0.57
N ILE A 63 2.35 -6.92 -1.38
CA ILE A 63 2.92 -7.41 -2.64
C ILE A 63 3.91 -8.55 -2.36
N SER A 64 4.80 -8.38 -1.38
CA SER A 64 5.82 -9.38 -1.06
C SER A 64 5.18 -10.70 -0.59
N ALA A 65 4.16 -10.61 0.26
CA ALA A 65 3.39 -11.76 0.72
C ALA A 65 2.64 -12.44 -0.44
N THR A 66 2.02 -11.66 -1.32
CA THR A 66 1.30 -12.16 -2.50
C THR A 66 2.25 -12.85 -3.48
N TYR A 67 3.43 -12.27 -3.73
CA TYR A 67 4.46 -12.83 -4.58
C TYR A 67 5.05 -14.13 -4.00
N SER A 68 5.32 -14.15 -2.70
CA SER A 68 5.81 -15.37 -2.02
C SER A 68 4.77 -16.50 -2.08
N ALA A 69 3.48 -16.17 -1.89
CA ALA A 69 2.39 -17.14 -2.04
C ALA A 69 2.32 -17.67 -3.49
N TYR A 70 2.46 -16.80 -4.48
CA TYR A 70 2.47 -17.18 -5.89
C TYR A 70 3.69 -18.07 -6.25
N GLN A 71 4.89 -17.70 -5.81
CA GLN A 71 6.10 -18.50 -6.05
C GLN A 71 6.07 -19.88 -5.41
N LYS A 72 5.59 -19.99 -4.16
CA LYS A 72 5.43 -21.29 -3.49
C LYS A 72 4.48 -22.22 -4.26
N ARG A 73 3.47 -21.67 -4.94
CA ARG A 73 2.57 -22.44 -5.80
C ARG A 73 3.26 -22.86 -7.09
N LEU A 74 4.01 -21.95 -7.72
CA LEU A 74 4.70 -22.21 -8.98
C LEU A 74 5.79 -23.30 -8.84
N HIS A 75 6.52 -23.30 -7.71
CA HIS A 75 7.57 -24.30 -7.41
C HIS A 75 7.04 -25.60 -6.78
N SER A 76 5.74 -25.68 -6.48
CA SER A 76 5.10 -26.89 -5.94
C SER A 76 4.48 -27.77 -7.05
N ILE A 77 4.55 -27.33 -8.30
CA ILE A 77 4.14 -28.06 -9.51
C ILE A 77 5.41 -28.64 -10.15
#